data_AF-A0A564ZMP1-F1
#
_entry.id   AF-A0A564ZMP1-F1
#
_cell.length_a   1.000
_cell.length_b   1.000
_cell.length_c   1.000
_cell.angle_alpha   90.00
_cell.angle_beta   90.00
_cell.angle_gamma   90.00
#
_symmetry.space_group_name_H-M   'P 1'
#
loop_
_entity.id
_entity.type
_entity.pdbx_description
1 polymer ?
#
loop_
_entity_poly.entity_id
_entity_poly.type
_entity_poly.pdbx_seq_one_letter_code
_entity_poly.pdbx_strand_id
1 'polypeptide(L)'
;MTAVQRKVCWWTISVTLLIILKAVVAGAEDELSPPRARSHVGLSDDLRRLVAQAMPQEPSPRDESVDIGELRLGLREAVVLALKNNLDIAIADYDPKIKSEDISIAKAVFDPTFSLTLDANRTISPVSNTLQSGSSGTGGRVDKNDNENRDVNASIAQKLPFGGSYTLGMTNNRLNTNLPFAQPGSPNFGINPAYKTFLTLSITQDLLKNFGMDVNTAPIRIARNNQAISVTQFRQQANQVVTNVHNAYWNLVFAIENLEVQRRSLRLARELEDLNKARVRAGVAAPVEVTQAEAQAAAQVQNVILAEKAIKDAEDQLTLIINFPDGEKVWARTILPTDAPPFDVVQVNMDASIQEALEKRPEYAAQKLTLQNTDLNFRVARNQLLPSLQLQGNVGLNGLNGSAGGDLDRMMSGDFTQWSAALVLTYPLGNRAARSAFIQSKLSRDQAGTSLLNLKRQIISQVREAVRRIETDVRSVEATRAARVLAEEQLRVEQKRLEAGVTTTFNVLSFQRDLAEAQANEIKAITTFNQDLANLELQKGTVLEKNRFEL
;
A
#
# COMPACT_ATOMS: atom_id res chain seq x y z
N MET A 1 -7.48 32.43 -42.84
CA MET A 1 -7.92 31.81 -44.11
C MET A 1 -8.09 30.32 -43.81
N THR A 2 -9.21 29.64 -43.97
CA THR A 2 -10.51 29.94 -44.56
C THR A 2 -11.49 28.93 -44.00
N ALA A 3 -12.71 29.38 -43.74
CA ALA A 3 -13.82 28.54 -43.33
C ALA A 3 -14.27 27.63 -44.48
N VAL A 4 -13.99 26.34 -44.41
CA VAL A 4 -14.83 25.24 -44.95
C VAL A 4 -14.36 23.97 -44.26
N GLN A 5 -15.01 23.56 -43.17
CA GLN A 5 -15.17 22.13 -42.77
C GLN A 5 -16.04 21.93 -41.50
N ARG A 6 -17.00 22.83 -41.24
CA ARG A 6 -18.18 22.52 -40.42
C ARG A 6 -19.31 22.12 -41.36
N LYS A 7 -19.35 20.86 -41.81
CA LYS A 7 -20.53 20.26 -42.52
C LYS A 7 -20.40 18.75 -42.76
N VAL A 8 -19.92 17.97 -41.79
CA VAL A 8 -20.06 16.49 -41.81
C VAL A 8 -20.20 16.00 -40.37
N CYS A 9 -21.35 16.24 -39.75
CA CYS A 9 -21.69 15.62 -38.46
C CYS A 9 -23.21 15.53 -38.20
N TRP A 10 -24.03 15.63 -39.26
CA TRP A 10 -25.50 15.70 -39.14
C TRP A 10 -26.22 14.68 -40.04
N TRP A 11 -25.54 13.60 -40.43
CA TRP A 11 -26.10 12.60 -41.35
C TRP A 11 -26.12 11.14 -40.82
N THR A 12 -25.90 10.95 -39.52
CA THR A 12 -25.96 9.62 -38.87
C THR A 12 -26.93 9.54 -37.69
N ILE A 13 -27.83 10.52 -37.53
CA ILE A 13 -28.87 10.53 -36.48
C ILE A 13 -30.31 10.45 -37.06
N SER A 14 -30.48 10.44 -38.38
CA SER A 14 -31.82 10.43 -39.03
C SER A 14 -32.27 9.08 -39.62
N VAL A 15 -31.58 7.96 -39.34
CA VAL A 15 -31.97 6.64 -39.92
C VAL A 15 -32.53 5.66 -38.88
N THR A 16 -32.41 5.93 -37.57
CA THR A 16 -32.98 5.04 -36.54
C THR A 16 -34.37 5.47 -36.05
N LEU A 17 -34.84 6.68 -36.42
CA LEU A 17 -36.16 7.18 -36.04
C LEU A 17 -37.28 6.83 -37.05
N LEU A 18 -36.95 6.21 -38.20
CA LEU A 18 -37.92 5.85 -39.24
C LEU A 18 -38.43 4.40 -39.15
N ILE A 19 -37.88 3.59 -38.24
CA ILE A 19 -38.31 2.19 -38.01
C ILE A 19 -39.34 2.10 -36.88
N ILE A 20 -39.47 3.13 -36.03
CA ILE A 20 -40.45 3.17 -34.92
C ILE A 20 -41.80 3.77 -35.35
N LEU A 21 -41.88 4.46 -36.50
CA LEU A 21 -43.12 5.10 -36.96
C LEU A 21 -43.99 4.23 -37.90
N LYS A 22 -43.60 2.98 -38.18
CA LYS A 22 -44.36 2.05 -39.05
C LYS A 22 -45.12 0.95 -38.31
N ALA A 23 -45.08 0.93 -36.97
CA ALA A 23 -45.84 0.00 -36.14
C ALA A 23 -47.01 0.66 -35.38
N VAL A 24 -47.30 1.95 -35.65
CA VAL A 24 -48.34 2.74 -34.93
C VAL A 24 -49.52 3.16 -35.82
N VAL A 25 -49.58 2.73 -37.10
CA VAL A 25 -50.68 3.10 -38.03
C VAL A 25 -51.28 1.90 -38.79
N ALA A 26 -51.31 0.71 -38.18
CA ALA A 26 -52.03 -0.43 -38.74
C ALA A 26 -52.78 -1.15 -37.62
N GLY A 27 -54.05 -0.80 -37.44
CA GLY A 27 -54.92 -1.42 -36.44
C GLY A 27 -56.01 -0.50 -35.92
N ALA A 28 -56.71 0.20 -36.81
CA ALA A 28 -58.00 0.82 -36.51
C ALA A 28 -59.00 0.27 -37.52
N GLU A 29 -60.16 -0.16 -37.01
CA GLU A 29 -61.32 -0.79 -37.66
C GLU A 29 -61.42 -2.32 -37.44
N ASP A 30 -61.92 -2.71 -36.26
CA ASP A 30 -63.08 -3.60 -36.20
C ASP A 30 -63.80 -3.52 -34.83
N GLU A 31 -65.13 -3.64 -34.90
CA GLU A 31 -66.10 -3.92 -33.83
C GLU A 31 -66.35 -2.90 -32.69
N LEU A 32 -67.39 -2.08 -32.88
CA LEU A 32 -68.28 -1.63 -31.80
C LEU A 32 -69.13 -2.81 -31.29
N SER A 33 -68.88 -3.26 -30.06
CA SER A 33 -69.85 -3.98 -29.23
C SER A 33 -69.50 -3.77 -27.74
N PRO A 34 -70.47 -3.55 -26.84
CA PRO A 34 -70.17 -3.14 -25.48
C PRO A 34 -69.70 -4.34 -24.64
N PRO A 35 -68.59 -4.27 -23.89
CA PRO A 35 -68.29 -5.31 -22.93
C PRO A 35 -69.18 -5.12 -21.69
N ARG A 36 -69.98 -6.16 -21.46
CA ARG A 36 -70.70 -6.42 -20.21
C ARG A 36 -69.77 -6.29 -19.00
N ALA A 37 -70.30 -5.73 -17.92
CA ALA A 37 -69.69 -5.73 -16.60
C ALA A 37 -69.14 -7.13 -16.25
N ARG A 38 -67.81 -7.27 -16.23
CA ARG A 38 -67.12 -8.41 -15.63
C ARG A 38 -66.74 -8.02 -14.20
N SER A 39 -67.20 -8.85 -13.28
CA SER A 39 -67.01 -8.80 -11.84
C SER A 39 -65.54 -8.61 -11.40
N HIS A 40 -65.34 -7.74 -10.40
CA HIS A 40 -64.09 -7.42 -9.69
C HIS A 40 -63.43 -8.58 -8.92
N VAL A 41 -63.19 -9.74 -9.54
CA VAL A 41 -62.64 -10.92 -8.83
C VAL A 41 -61.22 -11.33 -9.29
N GLY A 42 -60.68 -10.76 -10.38
CA GLY A 42 -59.39 -11.21 -10.96
C GLY A 42 -58.09 -10.58 -10.43
N LEU A 43 -58.12 -9.38 -9.82
CA LEU A 43 -56.88 -8.68 -9.42
C LEU A 43 -56.10 -9.36 -8.28
N SER A 44 -56.79 -10.11 -7.42
CA SER A 44 -56.15 -10.74 -6.26
C SER A 44 -55.30 -11.97 -6.63
N ASP A 45 -55.70 -12.75 -7.65
CA ASP A 45 -54.97 -13.96 -8.04
C ASP A 45 -53.72 -13.65 -8.87
N ASP A 46 -53.73 -12.61 -9.72
CA ASP A 46 -52.55 -12.18 -10.47
C ASP A 46 -51.47 -11.54 -9.57
N LEU A 47 -51.88 -10.75 -8.56
CA LEU A 47 -50.95 -10.22 -7.55
C LEU A 47 -50.36 -11.34 -6.69
N ARG A 48 -51.16 -12.35 -6.33
CA ARG A 48 -50.68 -13.55 -5.61
C ARG A 48 -49.65 -14.33 -6.42
N ARG A 49 -49.82 -14.45 -7.74
CA ARG A 49 -48.82 -15.08 -8.62
C ARG A 49 -47.51 -14.30 -8.67
N LEU A 50 -47.57 -12.96 -8.72
CA LEU A 50 -46.39 -12.10 -8.71
C LEU A 50 -45.64 -12.17 -7.37
N VAL A 51 -46.37 -12.16 -6.25
CA VAL A 51 -45.77 -12.34 -4.91
C VAL A 51 -45.20 -13.75 -4.78
N ALA A 52 -45.92 -14.80 -5.17
CA ALA A 52 -45.46 -16.19 -5.13
C ALA A 52 -44.24 -16.46 -6.03
N GLN A 53 -44.11 -15.78 -7.17
CA GLN A 53 -42.90 -15.81 -8.00
C GLN A 53 -41.72 -15.06 -7.38
N ALA A 54 -41.97 -14.09 -6.50
CA ALA A 54 -40.94 -13.32 -5.80
C ALA A 54 -40.52 -13.95 -4.45
N MET A 55 -41.29 -14.89 -3.91
CA MET A 55 -40.88 -15.65 -2.71
C MET A 55 -39.68 -16.54 -3.06
N PRO A 56 -38.69 -16.69 -2.17
CA PRO A 56 -37.62 -17.66 -2.39
C PRO A 56 -38.22 -19.05 -2.59
N GLN A 57 -37.89 -19.71 -3.69
CA GLN A 57 -38.21 -21.13 -3.83
C GLN A 57 -37.44 -21.90 -2.75
N GLU A 58 -38.10 -22.82 -2.05
CA GLU A 58 -37.37 -23.87 -1.33
C GLU A 58 -36.39 -24.51 -2.32
N PRO A 59 -35.12 -24.74 -1.92
CA PRO A 59 -34.13 -25.30 -2.82
C PRO A 59 -34.65 -26.62 -3.40
N SER A 60 -34.70 -26.69 -4.74
CA SER A 60 -35.04 -27.91 -5.48
C SER A 60 -34.17 -29.07 -4.99
N PRO A 61 -34.71 -30.28 -4.73
CA PRO A 61 -33.94 -31.43 -4.24
C PRO A 61 -32.95 -32.05 -5.25
N ARG A 62 -32.51 -31.30 -6.26
CA ARG A 62 -31.61 -31.80 -7.31
C ARG A 62 -30.57 -30.75 -7.69
N ASP A 63 -29.63 -30.55 -6.80
CA ASP A 63 -28.22 -30.46 -7.15
C ASP A 63 -27.46 -31.32 -6.14
N GLU A 64 -26.51 -32.10 -6.63
CA GLU A 64 -25.70 -33.00 -5.83
C GLU A 64 -25.10 -32.26 -4.63
N SER A 65 -25.27 -32.82 -3.44
CA SER A 65 -24.71 -32.36 -2.18
C SER A 65 -23.18 -32.31 -2.25
N VAL A 66 -22.63 -31.19 -2.73
CA VAL A 66 -21.41 -30.70 -2.11
C VAL A 66 -21.87 -30.26 -0.73
N ASP A 67 -21.46 -31.02 0.29
CA ASP A 67 -21.54 -30.59 1.68
C ASP A 67 -20.58 -29.40 1.83
N ILE A 68 -21.01 -28.23 1.33
CA ILE A 68 -20.34 -26.95 1.52
C ILE A 68 -20.73 -26.50 2.93
N GLY A 69 -20.18 -27.23 3.90
CA GLY A 69 -20.54 -27.15 5.30
C GLY A 69 -20.52 -25.71 5.84
N GLU A 70 -21.38 -25.47 6.83
CA GLU A 70 -21.45 -24.23 7.58
C GLU A 70 -20.09 -23.92 8.23
N LEU A 71 -19.54 -22.72 7.98
CA LEU A 71 -18.33 -22.27 8.64
C LEU A 71 -18.70 -21.46 9.88
N ARG A 72 -18.55 -22.08 11.06
CA ARG A 72 -18.67 -21.37 12.34
C ARG A 72 -17.40 -20.58 12.60
N LEU A 73 -17.53 -19.27 12.76
CA LEU A 73 -16.38 -18.37 12.88
C LEU A 73 -16.57 -17.35 14.00
N GLY A 74 -15.66 -17.37 14.97
CA GLY A 74 -15.55 -16.31 15.98
C GLY A 74 -14.74 -15.12 15.46
N LEU A 75 -14.95 -13.93 16.04
CA LEU A 75 -14.25 -12.70 15.64
C LEU A 75 -12.73 -12.85 15.74
N ARG A 76 -12.25 -13.45 16.84
CA ARG A 76 -10.81 -13.66 17.04
C ARG A 76 -10.21 -14.58 15.98
N GLU A 77 -10.93 -15.64 15.61
CA GLU A 77 -10.49 -16.58 14.59
C GLU A 77 -10.48 -15.93 13.20
N ALA A 78 -11.50 -15.13 12.88
CA ALA A 78 -11.55 -14.32 11.65
C ALA A 78 -10.32 -13.41 11.54
N VAL A 79 -9.93 -12.74 12.63
CA VAL A 79 -8.74 -11.88 12.68
C VAL A 79 -7.46 -12.67 12.44
N VAL A 80 -7.29 -13.83 13.08
CA VAL A 80 -6.10 -14.69 12.89
C VAL A 80 -5.99 -15.16 11.45
N LEU A 81 -7.10 -15.62 10.86
CA LEU A 81 -7.12 -16.08 9.47
C LEU A 81 -6.81 -14.94 8.50
N ALA A 82 -7.35 -13.75 8.73
CA ALA A 82 -7.05 -12.58 7.92
C ALA A 82 -5.57 -12.18 8.03
N LEU A 83 -5.01 -12.11 9.24
CA LEU A 83 -3.58 -11.79 9.41
C LEU A 83 -2.66 -12.78 8.68
N LYS A 84 -3.06 -14.04 8.57
CA LYS A 84 -2.27 -15.10 7.93
C LYS A 84 -2.41 -15.14 6.42
N ASN A 85 -3.62 -14.94 5.90
CA ASN A 85 -3.92 -15.22 4.48
C ASN A 85 -4.27 -13.97 3.66
N ASN A 86 -4.51 -12.82 4.28
CA ASN A 86 -4.86 -11.60 3.56
C ASN A 86 -3.71 -11.17 2.62
N LEU A 87 -4.06 -10.94 1.36
CA LEU A 87 -3.09 -10.60 0.32
C LEU A 87 -2.47 -9.21 0.51
N ASP A 88 -3.19 -8.25 1.08
CA ASP A 88 -2.64 -6.90 1.30
C ASP A 88 -1.53 -6.93 2.37
N ILE A 89 -1.67 -7.77 3.39
CA ILE A 89 -0.62 -8.01 4.39
C ILE A 89 0.56 -8.73 3.74
N ALA A 90 0.31 -9.78 2.96
CA ALA A 90 1.36 -10.51 2.26
C ALA A 90 2.15 -9.61 1.29
N ILE A 91 1.48 -8.69 0.60
CA ILE A 91 2.11 -7.67 -0.26
C ILE A 91 2.93 -6.70 0.60
N ALA A 92 2.35 -6.16 1.66
CA ALA A 92 3.01 -5.19 2.54
C ALA A 92 4.23 -5.77 3.29
N ASP A 93 4.29 -7.09 3.51
CA ASP A 93 5.44 -7.78 4.12
C ASP A 93 6.70 -7.78 3.23
N TYR A 94 6.56 -7.64 1.91
CA TYR A 94 7.72 -7.53 1.02
C TYR A 94 8.43 -6.18 1.15
N ASP A 95 7.74 -5.09 1.46
CA ASP A 95 8.33 -3.74 1.50
C ASP A 95 9.47 -3.62 2.53
N PRO A 96 9.32 -4.06 3.79
CA PRO A 96 10.41 -4.04 4.77
C PRO A 96 11.62 -4.87 4.34
N LYS A 97 11.38 -5.99 3.64
CA LYS A 97 12.44 -6.88 3.10
C LYS A 97 13.20 -6.18 1.98
N ILE A 98 12.48 -5.56 1.04
CA ILE A 98 13.08 -4.73 -0.03
C ILE A 98 13.90 -3.58 0.59
N LYS A 99 13.36 -2.88 1.58
CA LYS A 99 14.08 -1.80 2.28
C LYS A 99 15.27 -2.27 3.12
N SER A 100 15.31 -3.54 3.50
CA SER A 100 16.50 -4.11 4.12
C SER A 100 17.67 -4.20 3.13
N GLU A 101 17.40 -4.49 1.86
CA GLU A 101 18.43 -4.52 0.82
C GLU A 101 18.95 -3.14 0.44
N ASP A 102 18.13 -2.08 0.55
CA ASP A 102 18.59 -0.69 0.40
C ASP A 102 19.74 -0.37 1.40
N ILE A 103 19.78 -1.03 2.57
CA ILE A 103 20.89 -0.89 3.54
C ILE A 103 22.16 -1.56 3.02
N SER A 104 22.03 -2.75 2.43
CA SER A 104 23.15 -3.47 1.79
C SER A 104 23.71 -2.64 0.63
N ILE A 105 22.84 -2.10 -0.23
CA ILE A 105 23.22 -1.21 -1.34
C ILE A 105 23.93 0.05 -0.82
N ALA A 106 23.42 0.66 0.26
CA ALA A 106 24.06 1.83 0.86
C ALA A 106 25.44 1.52 1.48
N LYS A 107 25.66 0.29 1.95
CA LYS A 107 26.97 -0.19 2.43
C LYS A 107 27.94 -0.50 1.30
N ALA A 108 27.45 -0.92 0.13
CA ALA A 108 28.28 -1.32 -1.00
C ALA A 108 29.21 -0.21 -1.51
N VAL A 109 28.91 1.06 -1.22
CA VAL A 109 29.81 2.21 -1.50
C VAL A 109 31.17 2.06 -0.79
N PHE A 110 31.24 1.26 0.29
CA PHE A 110 32.46 0.98 1.05
C PHE A 110 33.09 -0.38 0.70
N ASP A 111 32.54 -1.12 -0.25
CA ASP A 111 33.11 -2.40 -0.68
C ASP A 111 34.34 -2.15 -1.57
N PRO A 112 35.38 -3.00 -1.47
CA PRO A 112 36.55 -2.88 -2.32
C PRO A 112 36.19 -3.23 -3.78
N THR A 113 36.68 -2.43 -4.71
CA THR A 113 36.55 -2.68 -6.15
C THR A 113 37.89 -3.18 -6.70
N PHE A 114 37.85 -4.31 -7.39
CA PHE A 114 38.98 -4.80 -8.17
C PHE A 114 38.79 -4.40 -9.64
N SER A 115 39.81 -3.82 -10.25
CA SER A 115 39.84 -3.48 -11.67
C SER A 115 41.08 -4.06 -12.32
N LEU A 116 40.88 -4.74 -13.46
CA LEU A 116 41.92 -5.20 -14.36
C LEU A 116 41.72 -4.51 -15.71
N THR A 117 42.70 -3.71 -16.12
CA THR A 117 42.74 -3.06 -17.43
C THR A 117 43.89 -3.64 -18.24
N LEU A 118 43.59 -4.09 -19.45
CA LEU A 118 44.55 -4.60 -20.41
C LEU A 118 44.55 -3.67 -21.62
N ASP A 119 45.62 -2.90 -21.78
CA ASP A 119 45.73 -1.92 -22.85
C ASP A 119 46.87 -2.30 -23.79
N ALA A 120 46.61 -2.21 -25.09
CA ALA A 120 47.63 -2.37 -26.12
C ALA A 120 47.54 -1.20 -27.08
N ASN A 121 48.58 -0.37 -27.10
CA ASN A 121 48.67 0.80 -27.97
C ASN A 121 49.85 0.62 -28.93
N ARG A 122 49.65 0.92 -30.21
CA ARG A 122 50.74 1.09 -31.16
C ARG A 122 50.64 2.46 -31.80
N THR A 123 51.68 3.26 -31.62
CA THR A 123 51.78 4.59 -32.18
C THR A 123 52.93 4.62 -33.18
N ILE A 124 52.61 4.92 -34.44
CA ILE A 124 53.60 5.12 -35.50
C ILE A 124 53.57 6.60 -35.87
N SER A 125 54.69 7.29 -35.68
CA SER A 125 54.82 8.72 -35.99
C SER A 125 56.06 8.98 -36.83
N PRO A 126 56.04 9.95 -37.76
CA PRO A 126 57.24 10.34 -38.50
C PRO A 126 58.29 10.94 -37.55
N VAL A 127 59.57 10.67 -37.79
CA VAL A 127 60.66 11.31 -37.03
C VAL A 127 60.98 12.69 -37.60
N SER A 128 61.20 13.69 -36.75
CA SER A 128 61.34 15.09 -37.18
C SER A 128 62.78 15.60 -37.23
N ASN A 129 63.75 14.83 -36.72
CA ASN A 129 65.15 15.22 -36.69
C ASN A 129 66.11 14.03 -36.81
N THR A 130 67.38 14.34 -37.10
CA THR A 130 68.45 13.37 -37.33
C THR A 130 68.95 12.69 -36.05
N LEU A 131 68.71 13.31 -34.88
CA LEU A 131 69.02 12.73 -33.57
C LEU A 131 68.03 11.61 -33.21
N GLN A 132 66.78 11.70 -33.65
CA GLN A 132 65.77 10.64 -33.48
C GLN A 132 65.91 9.53 -34.53
N SER A 133 66.36 9.87 -35.75
CA SER A 133 66.55 8.88 -36.83
C SER A 133 67.82 8.03 -36.69
N GLY A 134 68.71 8.36 -35.73
CA GLY A 134 69.88 7.56 -35.39
C GLY A 134 71.09 7.72 -36.31
N SER A 135 71.20 8.84 -37.04
CA SER A 135 72.25 9.06 -38.03
C SER A 135 73.62 9.43 -37.41
N SER A 136 74.20 8.53 -36.61
CA SER A 136 75.60 8.60 -36.19
C SER A 136 76.31 7.27 -36.45
N GLY A 137 76.60 7.01 -37.73
CA GLY A 137 77.44 5.89 -38.20
C GLY A 137 76.67 4.61 -38.52
N THR A 138 77.03 3.97 -39.65
CA THR A 138 76.76 2.62 -40.24
C THR A 138 75.47 1.83 -39.95
N GLY A 139 74.58 2.24 -39.05
CA GLY A 139 73.24 1.70 -38.83
C GLY A 139 72.21 2.53 -39.57
N GLY A 140 71.28 1.86 -40.27
CA GLY A 140 70.30 2.47 -41.14
C GLY A 140 69.42 3.53 -40.46
N ARG A 141 69.09 4.57 -41.23
CA ARG A 141 68.23 5.69 -40.82
C ARG A 141 66.80 5.19 -40.60
N VAL A 142 66.22 5.48 -39.43
CA VAL A 142 64.81 5.17 -39.14
C VAL A 142 63.95 6.38 -39.54
N ASP A 143 63.00 6.20 -40.47
CA ASP A 143 62.11 7.28 -40.94
C ASP A 143 60.78 7.39 -40.16
N LYS A 144 60.48 6.42 -39.28
CA LYS A 144 59.27 6.39 -38.44
C LYS A 144 59.60 5.88 -37.03
N ASN A 145 59.08 6.55 -35.99
CA ASN A 145 59.08 6.06 -34.62
C ASN A 145 57.87 5.16 -34.43
N ASP A 146 58.10 3.86 -34.22
CA ASP A 146 57.11 2.82 -34.00
C ASP A 146 57.22 2.37 -32.54
N ASN A 147 56.24 2.77 -31.74
CA ASN A 147 56.17 2.44 -30.32
C ASN A 147 54.99 1.49 -30.08
N GLU A 148 55.26 0.32 -29.53
CA GLU A 148 54.25 -0.61 -29.05
C GLU A 148 54.27 -0.63 -27.52
N ASN A 149 53.15 -0.25 -26.93
CA ASN A 149 52.93 -0.27 -25.49
C ASN A 149 51.91 -1.36 -25.15
N ARG A 150 52.24 -2.22 -24.19
CA ARG A 150 51.27 -3.15 -23.59
C ARG A 150 51.24 -2.93 -22.09
N ASP A 151 50.09 -2.59 -21.56
CA ASP A 151 49.87 -2.35 -20.15
C ASP A 151 48.94 -3.39 -19.56
N VAL A 152 49.31 -3.90 -18.40
CA VAL A 152 48.47 -4.73 -17.54
C VAL A 152 48.37 -3.99 -16.21
N ASN A 153 47.22 -3.40 -15.96
CA ASN A 153 46.94 -2.62 -14.76
C ASN A 153 45.95 -3.38 -13.87
N ALA A 154 46.38 -3.82 -12.70
CA ALA A 154 45.51 -4.41 -11.70
C ALA A 154 45.44 -3.47 -10.49
N SER A 155 44.26 -3.14 -10.00
CA SER A 155 44.12 -2.33 -8.78
C SER A 155 42.95 -2.74 -7.92
N ILE A 156 43.11 -2.60 -6.61
CA ILE A 156 42.08 -2.71 -5.59
C ILE A 156 41.90 -1.33 -4.96
N ALA A 157 40.67 -0.80 -4.97
CA ALA A 157 40.35 0.49 -4.37
C ALA A 157 39.19 0.34 -3.39
N GLN A 158 39.23 1.06 -2.26
CA GLN A 158 38.14 1.05 -1.29
C GLN A 158 37.95 2.42 -0.64
N LYS A 159 36.70 2.84 -0.51
CA LYS A 159 36.33 4.02 0.28
C LYS A 159 36.13 3.63 1.74
N LEU A 160 36.61 4.47 2.66
CA LEU A 160 36.53 4.27 4.10
C LEU A 160 35.38 5.08 4.71
N PRO A 161 34.70 4.58 5.76
CA PRO A 161 33.56 5.26 6.39
C PRO A 161 33.86 6.65 6.98
N PHE A 162 35.13 6.99 7.23
CA PHE A 162 35.54 8.27 7.80
C PHE A 162 35.94 9.33 6.77
N GLY A 163 35.73 9.06 5.47
CA GLY A 163 35.97 10.03 4.38
C GLY A 163 37.32 9.89 3.68
N GLY A 164 38.07 8.83 3.98
CA GLY A 164 39.27 8.47 3.23
C GLY A 164 39.01 7.43 2.15
N SER A 165 39.99 7.17 1.30
CA SER A 165 40.04 6.04 0.39
C SER A 165 41.48 5.55 0.24
N TYR A 166 41.65 4.27 -0.03
CA TYR A 166 42.95 3.73 -0.43
C TYR A 166 42.83 3.00 -1.77
N THR A 167 43.92 3.02 -2.53
CA THR A 167 44.07 2.28 -3.78
C THR A 167 45.42 1.59 -3.79
N LEU A 168 45.43 0.27 -3.93
CA LEU A 168 46.64 -0.51 -4.21
C LEU A 168 46.61 -0.91 -5.68
N GLY A 169 47.56 -0.42 -6.47
CA GLY A 169 47.64 -0.67 -7.90
C GLY A 169 48.99 -1.26 -8.31
N MET A 170 48.97 -2.15 -9.28
CA MET A 170 50.15 -2.69 -9.95
C MET A 170 50.00 -2.48 -11.45
N THR A 171 50.96 -1.76 -12.03
CA THR A 171 51.08 -1.55 -13.47
C THR A 171 52.26 -2.36 -13.97
N ASN A 172 52.04 -3.26 -14.91
CA ASN A 172 53.08 -3.92 -15.68
C ASN A 172 53.01 -3.41 -17.12
N ASN A 173 54.07 -2.73 -17.55
CA ASN A 173 54.18 -2.08 -18.84
C ASN A 173 55.31 -2.73 -19.65
N ARG A 174 55.01 -3.17 -20.87
CA ARG A 174 56.00 -3.60 -21.86
C ARG A 174 56.03 -2.60 -23.01
N LEU A 175 57.13 -1.89 -23.11
CA LEU A 175 57.39 -0.91 -24.17
C LEU A 175 58.39 -1.48 -25.17
N ASN A 176 57.99 -1.54 -26.43
CA ASN A 176 58.87 -1.80 -27.56
C ASN A 176 58.99 -0.56 -28.43
N THR A 177 60.19 -0.28 -28.89
CA THR A 177 60.44 0.81 -29.83
C THR A 177 61.41 0.39 -30.92
N ASN A 178 61.31 0.98 -32.11
CA ASN A 178 62.24 0.76 -33.22
C ASN A 178 63.38 1.79 -33.27
N LEU A 179 63.48 2.70 -32.30
CA LEU A 179 64.52 3.72 -32.28
C LEU A 179 65.93 3.08 -32.20
N PRO A 180 66.92 3.56 -32.99
CA PRO A 180 68.23 2.91 -33.07
C PRO A 180 69.01 2.86 -31.75
N PHE A 181 68.86 3.88 -30.90
CA PHE A 181 69.54 3.94 -29.59
C PHE A 181 68.94 2.99 -28.56
N ALA A 182 67.68 2.58 -28.72
CA ALA A 182 67.02 1.69 -27.79
C ALA A 182 67.29 0.20 -28.08
N GLN A 183 67.92 -0.16 -29.21
CA GLN A 183 68.09 -1.55 -29.62
C GLN A 183 69.10 -2.33 -28.75
N PRO A 184 68.85 -3.63 -28.47
CA PRO A 184 69.83 -4.49 -27.79
C PRO A 184 71.19 -4.49 -28.50
N GLY A 185 72.27 -4.26 -27.75
CA GLY A 185 73.64 -4.28 -28.28
C GLY A 185 74.13 -2.97 -28.92
N SER A 186 73.31 -1.91 -28.94
CA SER A 186 73.78 -0.56 -29.28
C SER A 186 74.83 -0.08 -28.26
N PRO A 187 75.98 0.49 -28.70
CA PRO A 187 76.97 1.09 -27.80
C PRO A 187 76.39 2.23 -26.95
N ASN A 188 75.24 2.77 -27.36
CA ASN A 188 74.60 3.95 -26.81
C ASN A 188 73.08 3.71 -26.58
N PHE A 189 72.71 3.46 -25.31
CA PHE A 189 71.51 3.95 -24.59
C PHE A 189 70.08 3.38 -24.82
N GLY A 190 69.82 2.11 -24.47
CA GLY A 190 68.46 1.71 -24.05
C GLY A 190 68.21 0.23 -23.78
N ILE A 191 67.12 -0.05 -23.05
CA ILE A 191 66.59 -1.40 -22.78
C ILE A 191 65.36 -1.58 -23.69
N ASN A 192 65.34 -2.59 -24.55
CA ASN A 192 64.23 -2.88 -25.45
C ASN A 192 64.12 -4.39 -25.74
N PRO A 193 62.97 -5.05 -25.53
CA PRO A 193 61.76 -4.53 -24.87
C PRO A 193 62.07 -4.02 -23.46
N ALA A 194 61.48 -2.90 -23.06
CA ALA A 194 61.53 -2.43 -21.68
C ALA A 194 60.31 -2.95 -20.92
N TYR A 195 60.53 -3.73 -19.87
CA TYR A 195 59.50 -4.12 -18.91
C TYR A 195 59.59 -3.22 -17.69
N LYS A 196 58.49 -2.54 -17.36
CA LYS A 196 58.35 -1.64 -16.22
C LYS A 196 57.23 -2.15 -15.34
N THR A 197 57.55 -2.55 -14.12
CA THR A 197 56.55 -2.86 -13.09
C THR A 197 56.53 -1.76 -12.05
N PHE A 198 55.35 -1.25 -11.73
CA PHE A 198 55.14 -0.27 -10.69
C PHE A 198 54.00 -0.70 -9.75
N LEU A 199 54.34 -0.99 -8.51
CA LEU A 199 53.38 -1.22 -7.42
C LEU A 199 53.22 0.08 -6.64
N THR A 200 51.99 0.55 -6.45
CA THR A 200 51.69 1.81 -5.77
C THR A 200 50.55 1.63 -4.76
N LEU A 201 50.75 2.14 -3.56
CA LEU A 201 49.72 2.35 -2.56
C LEU A 201 49.45 3.86 -2.45
N SER A 202 48.24 4.25 -2.79
CA SER A 202 47.73 5.61 -2.72
C SER A 202 46.69 5.72 -1.62
N ILE A 203 46.83 6.69 -0.72
CA ILE A 203 45.90 6.98 0.37
C ILE A 203 45.47 8.44 0.23
N THR A 204 44.16 8.68 0.21
CA THR A 204 43.57 10.02 0.20
C THR A 204 42.64 10.16 1.39
N GLN A 205 42.83 11.20 2.20
CA GLN A 205 42.00 11.49 3.37
C GLN A 205 41.45 12.91 3.28
N ASP A 206 40.13 13.03 3.22
CA ASP A 206 39.43 14.30 3.38
C ASP A 206 39.54 14.77 4.85
N LEU A 207 39.92 16.03 5.10
CA LEU A 207 40.14 16.60 6.45
C LEU A 207 39.07 17.62 6.88
N LEU A 208 38.28 18.16 5.94
CA LEU A 208 37.23 19.15 6.20
C LEU A 208 35.89 18.73 5.60
N LYS A 209 35.64 19.12 4.35
CA LYS A 209 34.51 18.61 3.55
C LYS A 209 34.61 17.09 3.43
N ASN A 210 33.50 16.37 3.62
CA ASN A 210 33.39 14.90 3.66
C ASN A 210 34.17 14.19 4.78
N PHE A 211 34.77 14.91 5.73
CA PHE A 211 35.44 14.25 6.86
C PHE A 211 34.44 13.68 7.87
N GLY A 212 34.77 12.51 8.42
CA GLY A 212 34.05 11.89 9.52
C GLY A 212 32.93 10.93 9.10
N MET A 213 32.48 10.13 10.06
CA MET A 213 31.48 9.08 9.81
C MET A 213 30.08 9.64 9.56
N ASP A 214 29.72 10.77 10.17
CA ASP A 214 28.35 11.28 10.11
C ASP A 214 27.90 11.65 8.69
N VAL A 215 28.81 12.13 7.85
CA VAL A 215 28.50 12.52 6.46
C VAL A 215 28.53 11.30 5.54
N ASN A 216 29.59 10.49 5.63
CA ASN A 216 29.77 9.34 4.75
C ASN A 216 28.79 8.20 5.05
N THR A 217 28.44 7.98 6.32
CA THR A 217 27.47 6.93 6.72
C THR A 217 26.02 7.42 6.73
N ALA A 218 25.76 8.70 6.41
CA ALA A 218 24.39 9.24 6.35
C ALA A 218 23.46 8.42 5.43
N PRO A 219 23.87 8.00 4.21
CA PRO A 219 23.02 7.14 3.37
C PRO A 219 22.64 5.81 4.04
N ILE A 220 23.56 5.18 4.78
CA ILE A 220 23.30 3.96 5.54
C ILE A 220 22.29 4.22 6.67
N ARG A 221 22.45 5.33 7.40
CA ARG A 221 21.51 5.71 8.48
C ARG A 221 20.12 6.03 7.92
N ILE A 222 20.05 6.72 6.78
CA ILE A 222 18.80 7.01 6.07
C ILE A 222 18.13 5.72 5.59
N ALA A 223 18.89 4.79 5.00
CA ALA A 223 18.37 3.49 4.58
C ALA A 223 17.81 2.69 5.76
N ARG A 224 18.50 2.67 6.91
CA ARG A 224 17.98 2.06 8.15
C ARG A 224 16.69 2.69 8.64
N ASN A 225 16.62 4.02 8.65
CA ASN A 225 15.40 4.74 9.01
C ASN A 225 14.27 4.45 8.02
N ASN A 226 14.55 4.36 6.72
CA ASN A 226 13.57 4.01 5.69
C ASN A 226 13.04 2.58 5.86
N GLN A 227 13.90 1.63 6.25
CA GLN A 227 13.47 0.28 6.62
C GLN A 227 12.54 0.32 7.85
N ALA A 228 12.91 1.07 8.90
CA ALA A 228 12.08 1.21 10.10
C ALA A 228 10.74 1.91 9.81
N ILE A 229 10.72 2.90 8.91
CA ILE A 229 9.49 3.51 8.39
C ILE A 229 8.62 2.45 7.71
N SER A 230 9.21 1.61 6.86
CA SER A 230 8.49 0.56 6.15
C SER A 230 7.91 -0.51 7.09
N VAL A 231 8.66 -0.93 8.12
CA VAL A 231 8.13 -1.82 9.19
C VAL A 231 6.94 -1.17 9.91
N THR A 232 7.02 0.13 10.14
CA THR A 232 5.95 0.88 10.81
C THR A 232 4.70 0.99 9.92
N GLN A 233 4.88 1.19 8.61
CA GLN A 233 3.79 1.17 7.63
C GLN A 233 3.15 -0.22 7.49
N PHE A 234 3.95 -1.30 7.53
CA PHE A 234 3.43 -2.66 7.57
C PHE A 234 2.53 -2.89 8.79
N ARG A 235 2.96 -2.46 9.98
CA ARG A 235 2.12 -2.50 11.19
C ARG A 235 0.83 -1.70 11.05
N GLN A 236 0.88 -0.54 10.40
CA GLN A 236 -0.31 0.26 10.11
C GLN A 236 -1.29 -0.49 9.19
N GLN A 237 -0.77 -1.15 8.15
CA GLN A 237 -1.57 -1.97 7.24
C GLN A 237 -2.23 -3.14 7.98
N ALA A 238 -1.48 -3.83 8.84
CA ALA A 238 -2.02 -4.90 9.67
C ALA A 238 -3.13 -4.39 10.60
N ASN A 239 -2.92 -3.27 11.30
CA ASN A 239 -3.94 -2.64 12.14
C ASN A 239 -5.22 -2.31 11.34
N GLN A 240 -5.07 -1.81 10.11
CA GLN A 240 -6.20 -1.49 9.23
C GLN A 240 -6.96 -2.74 8.80
N VAL A 241 -6.25 -3.81 8.42
CA VAL A 241 -6.89 -5.09 8.06
C VAL A 241 -7.64 -5.68 9.23
N VAL A 242 -7.04 -5.71 10.43
CA VAL A 242 -7.74 -6.19 11.64
C VAL A 242 -9.01 -5.38 11.93
N THR A 243 -8.94 -4.05 11.78
CA THR A 243 -10.11 -3.18 11.97
C THR A 243 -11.18 -3.40 10.90
N ASN A 244 -10.77 -3.62 9.65
CA ASN A 244 -11.68 -3.96 8.55
C ASN A 244 -12.39 -5.29 8.79
N VAL A 245 -11.69 -6.30 9.34
CA VAL A 245 -12.29 -7.57 9.76
C VAL A 245 -13.32 -7.36 10.86
N HIS A 246 -13.02 -6.54 11.89
CA HIS A 246 -13.99 -6.22 12.94
C HIS A 246 -15.26 -5.58 12.35
N ASN A 247 -15.09 -4.61 11.45
CA ASN A 247 -16.20 -3.91 10.83
C ASN A 247 -17.05 -4.85 9.97
N ALA A 248 -16.42 -5.67 9.12
CA ALA A 248 -17.11 -6.65 8.29
C ALA A 248 -17.81 -7.73 9.12
N TYR A 249 -17.17 -8.22 10.19
CA TYR A 249 -17.76 -9.22 11.09
C TYR A 249 -19.03 -8.69 11.77
N TRP A 250 -18.96 -7.50 12.38
CA TRP A 250 -20.13 -6.91 13.04
C TRP A 250 -21.24 -6.48 12.05
N ASN A 251 -20.89 -6.14 10.81
CA ASN A 251 -21.87 -5.94 9.75
C ASN A 251 -22.60 -7.24 9.37
N LEU A 252 -21.90 -8.36 9.29
CA LEU A 252 -22.50 -9.67 9.04
C LEU A 252 -23.44 -10.07 10.19
N VAL A 253 -22.99 -9.92 11.44
CA VAL A 253 -23.83 -10.16 12.63
C VAL A 253 -25.11 -9.31 12.58
N PHE A 254 -24.99 -8.01 12.28
CA PHE A 254 -26.15 -7.13 12.09
C PHE A 254 -27.09 -7.62 10.99
N ALA A 255 -26.57 -8.02 9.83
CA ALA A 255 -27.38 -8.47 8.70
C ALA A 255 -28.18 -9.74 9.03
N ILE A 256 -27.57 -10.69 9.74
CA ILE A 256 -28.21 -11.94 10.19
C ILE A 256 -29.32 -11.65 11.20
N GLU A 257 -29.04 -10.83 12.23
CA GLU A 257 -30.01 -10.47 13.25
C GLU A 257 -31.19 -9.65 12.66
N ASN A 258 -30.90 -8.74 11.73
CA ASN A 258 -31.94 -7.97 11.04
C ASN A 258 -32.83 -8.86 10.16
N LEU A 259 -32.29 -9.91 9.53
CA LEU A 259 -33.11 -10.88 8.79
C LEU A 259 -34.12 -11.57 9.72
N GLU A 260 -33.74 -11.94 10.94
CA GLU A 260 -34.70 -12.55 11.87
C GLU A 260 -35.80 -11.56 12.29
N VAL A 261 -35.45 -10.28 12.47
CA VAL A 261 -36.44 -9.20 12.68
C VAL A 261 -37.42 -9.12 11.49
N GLN A 262 -36.92 -9.10 10.25
CA GLN A 262 -37.78 -9.04 9.05
C GLN A 262 -38.62 -10.30 8.87
N ARG A 263 -38.08 -11.49 9.15
CA ARG A 263 -38.82 -12.76 9.11
C ARG A 263 -39.94 -12.79 10.16
N ARG A 264 -39.68 -12.31 11.37
CA ARG A 264 -40.70 -12.18 12.41
C ARG A 264 -41.79 -11.20 12.03
N SER A 265 -41.42 -10.05 11.45
CA SER A 265 -42.35 -9.06 10.89
C SER A 265 -43.24 -9.67 9.79
N LEU A 266 -42.67 -10.44 8.87
CA LEU A 266 -43.41 -11.14 7.81
C LEU A 266 -44.37 -12.20 8.38
N ARG A 267 -43.95 -12.98 9.37
CA ARG A 267 -44.83 -13.97 10.04
C ARG A 267 -46.06 -13.28 10.64
N LEU A 268 -45.85 -12.19 11.39
CA LEU A 268 -46.92 -11.40 12.00
C LEU A 268 -47.84 -10.75 10.97
N ALA A 269 -47.30 -10.26 9.85
CA ALA A 269 -48.10 -9.67 8.77
C ALA A 269 -49.02 -10.71 8.11
N ARG A 270 -48.54 -11.95 7.91
CA ARG A 270 -49.37 -13.04 7.36
C ARG A 270 -50.45 -13.52 8.33
N GLU A 271 -50.12 -13.64 9.61
CA GLU A 271 -51.12 -13.99 10.63
C GLU A 271 -52.26 -12.96 10.66
N LEU A 272 -51.93 -11.67 10.51
CA LEU A 272 -52.93 -10.61 10.45
C LEU A 272 -53.75 -10.63 9.14
N GLU A 273 -53.11 -10.94 8.02
CA GLU A 273 -53.79 -11.15 6.73
C GLU A 273 -54.83 -12.28 6.83
N ASP A 274 -54.46 -13.42 7.42
CA ASP A 274 -55.35 -14.57 7.61
C ASP A 274 -56.51 -14.24 8.56
N LEU A 275 -56.23 -13.50 9.65
CA LEU A 275 -57.25 -13.00 10.58
C LEU A 275 -58.27 -12.10 9.86
N ASN A 276 -57.81 -11.18 9.02
CA ASN A 276 -58.71 -10.29 8.28
C ASN A 276 -59.52 -11.01 7.22
N LYS A 277 -58.92 -11.98 6.52
CA LYS A 277 -59.67 -12.85 5.59
C LYS A 277 -60.77 -13.63 6.32
N ALA A 278 -60.52 -14.08 7.54
CA ALA A 278 -61.54 -14.74 8.36
C ALA A 278 -62.65 -13.76 8.80
N ARG A 279 -62.29 -12.54 9.24
CA ARG A 279 -63.25 -11.50 9.63
C ARG A 279 -64.13 -11.01 8.48
N VAL A 280 -63.56 -10.84 7.27
CA VAL A 280 -64.34 -10.49 6.07
C VAL A 280 -65.29 -11.62 5.67
N ARG A 281 -64.85 -12.89 5.74
CA ARG A 281 -65.74 -14.05 5.50
C ARG A 281 -66.88 -14.14 6.51
N ALA A 282 -66.65 -13.73 7.75
CA ALA A 282 -67.66 -13.64 8.79
C ALA A 282 -68.54 -12.36 8.69
N GLY A 283 -68.28 -11.47 7.72
CA GLY A 283 -69.04 -10.25 7.50
C GLY A 283 -68.80 -9.13 8.53
N VAL A 284 -67.76 -9.24 9.36
CA VAL A 284 -67.46 -8.30 10.46
C VAL A 284 -66.32 -7.33 10.17
N ALA A 285 -65.72 -7.37 8.98
CA ALA A 285 -64.66 -6.46 8.54
C ALA A 285 -64.83 -6.05 7.06
N ALA A 286 -64.23 -4.92 6.67
CA ALA A 286 -64.33 -4.41 5.31
C ALA A 286 -63.31 -5.07 4.36
N PRO A 287 -63.65 -5.35 3.08
CA PRO A 287 -62.71 -5.93 2.11
C PRO A 287 -61.39 -5.16 1.95
N VAL A 288 -61.42 -3.83 2.14
CA VAL A 288 -60.23 -2.96 2.09
C VAL A 288 -59.17 -3.34 3.13
N GLU A 289 -59.57 -3.91 4.28
CA GLU A 289 -58.63 -4.34 5.32
C GLU A 289 -57.83 -5.57 4.92
N VAL A 290 -58.40 -6.45 4.09
CA VAL A 290 -57.67 -7.60 3.51
C VAL A 290 -56.67 -7.10 2.49
N THR A 291 -57.05 -6.18 1.61
CA THR A 291 -56.14 -5.60 0.61
C THR A 291 -54.98 -4.85 1.28
N GLN A 292 -55.22 -4.14 2.39
CA GLN A 292 -54.16 -3.48 3.17
C GLN A 292 -53.20 -4.50 3.81
N ALA A 293 -53.73 -5.58 4.40
CA ALA A 293 -52.89 -6.62 4.99
C ALA A 293 -52.07 -7.37 3.93
N GLU A 294 -52.66 -7.68 2.76
CA GLU A 294 -51.96 -8.28 1.61
C GLU A 294 -50.83 -7.37 1.10
N ALA A 295 -51.09 -6.05 0.97
CA ALA A 295 -50.06 -5.08 0.57
C ALA A 295 -48.89 -5.02 1.55
N GLN A 296 -49.19 -5.07 2.86
CA GLN A 296 -48.15 -5.06 3.90
C GLN A 296 -47.35 -6.37 3.92
N ALA A 297 -48.00 -7.53 3.78
CA ALA A 297 -47.33 -8.81 3.68
C ALA A 297 -46.38 -8.84 2.47
N ALA A 298 -46.80 -8.32 1.32
CA ALA A 298 -45.95 -8.18 0.14
C ALA A 298 -44.74 -7.26 0.37
N ALA A 299 -44.92 -6.13 1.08
CA ALA A 299 -43.81 -5.25 1.46
C ALA A 299 -42.81 -5.95 2.40
N GLN A 300 -43.29 -6.77 3.35
CA GLN A 300 -42.41 -7.55 4.23
C GLN A 300 -41.66 -8.66 3.47
N VAL A 301 -42.26 -9.26 2.44
CA VAL A 301 -41.55 -10.20 1.55
C VAL A 301 -40.37 -9.51 0.88
N GLN A 302 -40.56 -8.28 0.36
CA GLN A 302 -39.47 -7.50 -0.21
C GLN A 302 -38.35 -7.24 0.81
N ASN A 303 -38.69 -6.85 2.04
CA ASN A 303 -37.70 -6.60 3.09
C ASN A 303 -36.88 -7.85 3.44
N VAL A 304 -37.51 -9.03 3.48
CA VAL A 304 -36.81 -10.31 3.70
C VAL A 304 -35.83 -10.59 2.56
N ILE A 305 -36.25 -10.41 1.30
CA ILE A 305 -35.36 -10.62 0.13
C ILE A 305 -34.15 -9.68 0.19
N LEU A 306 -34.36 -8.41 0.54
CA LEU A 306 -33.27 -7.44 0.69
C LEU A 306 -32.33 -7.79 1.85
N ALA A 307 -32.87 -8.28 2.97
CA ALA A 307 -32.07 -8.72 4.11
C ALA A 307 -31.26 -9.99 3.80
N GLU A 308 -31.83 -10.95 3.07
CA GLU A 308 -31.13 -12.15 2.61
C GLU A 308 -29.97 -11.80 1.66
N LYS A 309 -30.21 -10.87 0.72
CA LYS A 309 -29.13 -10.32 -0.12
C LYS A 309 -28.04 -9.65 0.73
N ALA A 310 -28.42 -8.83 1.71
CA ALA A 310 -27.46 -8.12 2.55
C ALA A 310 -26.53 -9.05 3.34
N ILE A 311 -27.02 -10.23 3.75
CA ILE A 311 -26.18 -11.27 4.35
C ILE A 311 -25.16 -11.76 3.34
N LYS A 312 -25.58 -12.12 2.12
CA LYS A 312 -24.67 -12.59 1.07
C LYS A 312 -23.60 -11.56 0.72
N ASP A 313 -23.99 -10.29 0.56
CA ASP A 313 -23.05 -9.19 0.32
C ASP A 313 -22.03 -9.05 1.48
N ALA A 314 -22.47 -9.23 2.74
CA ALA A 314 -21.60 -9.16 3.93
C ALA A 314 -20.68 -10.40 4.09
N GLU A 315 -21.16 -11.60 3.75
CA GLU A 315 -20.37 -12.84 3.71
C GLU A 315 -19.25 -12.73 2.68
N ASP A 316 -19.57 -12.23 1.48
CA ASP A 316 -18.59 -11.99 0.40
C ASP A 316 -17.53 -10.97 0.83
N GLN A 317 -17.94 -9.88 1.48
CA GLN A 317 -17.01 -8.87 1.98
C GLN A 317 -16.06 -9.43 3.04
N LEU A 318 -16.56 -10.25 3.99
CA LEU A 318 -15.74 -10.88 5.00
C LEU A 318 -14.79 -11.93 4.39
N THR A 319 -15.28 -12.72 3.43
CA THR A 319 -14.51 -13.72 2.68
C THR A 319 -13.35 -13.09 1.93
N LEU A 320 -13.60 -11.94 1.27
CA LEU A 320 -12.58 -11.18 0.56
C LEU A 320 -11.45 -10.70 1.49
N ILE A 321 -11.80 -10.17 2.67
CA ILE A 321 -10.80 -9.65 3.62
C ILE A 321 -9.98 -10.78 4.25
N ILE A 322 -10.63 -11.90 4.63
CA ILE A 322 -9.94 -13.04 5.24
C ILE A 322 -9.08 -13.78 4.21
N ASN A 323 -9.54 -13.86 2.96
CA ASN A 323 -8.91 -14.59 1.86
C ASN A 323 -8.57 -16.05 2.25
N PHE A 324 -9.60 -16.85 2.50
CA PHE A 324 -9.44 -18.22 2.96
C PHE A 324 -8.60 -19.10 1.99
N PRO A 325 -7.83 -20.07 2.51
CA PRO A 325 -6.92 -20.89 1.72
C PRO A 325 -7.62 -21.90 0.81
N ASP A 326 -8.91 -22.18 1.01
CA ASP A 326 -9.70 -23.16 0.24
C ASP A 326 -10.08 -22.64 -1.17
N GLY A 327 -9.58 -21.47 -1.58
CA GLY A 327 -9.75 -20.90 -2.91
C GLY A 327 -11.22 -20.55 -3.23
N GLU A 328 -11.66 -20.84 -4.46
CA GLU A 328 -13.00 -20.50 -4.94
C GLU A 328 -14.14 -21.24 -4.20
N LYS A 329 -13.85 -22.34 -3.49
CA LYS A 329 -14.87 -23.14 -2.80
C LYS A 329 -15.49 -22.43 -1.59
N VAL A 330 -14.84 -21.40 -1.07
CA VAL A 330 -15.31 -20.68 0.13
C VAL A 330 -16.49 -19.77 -0.17
N TRP A 331 -16.58 -19.25 -1.40
CA TRP A 331 -17.70 -18.39 -1.84
C TRP A 331 -19.04 -19.11 -1.85
N ALA A 332 -19.03 -20.45 -1.81
CA ALA A 332 -20.23 -21.27 -1.72
C ALA A 332 -20.57 -21.68 -0.27
N ARG A 333 -19.74 -21.36 0.73
CA ARG A 333 -20.01 -21.65 2.14
C ARG A 333 -20.79 -20.52 2.80
N THR A 334 -21.66 -20.89 3.75
CA THR A 334 -22.35 -19.93 4.62
C THR A 334 -21.55 -19.74 5.90
N ILE A 335 -21.33 -18.49 6.30
CA ILE A 335 -20.57 -18.13 7.51
C ILE A 335 -21.57 -17.88 8.64
N LEU A 336 -21.41 -18.61 9.75
CA LEU A 336 -22.20 -18.43 10.95
C LEU A 336 -21.33 -17.80 12.05
N PRO A 337 -21.52 -16.51 12.36
CA PRO A 337 -20.89 -15.87 13.50
C PRO A 337 -21.28 -16.60 14.80
N THR A 338 -20.29 -16.93 15.63
CA THR A 338 -20.53 -17.56 16.94
C THR A 338 -20.71 -16.55 18.07
N ASP A 339 -20.31 -15.30 17.84
CA ASP A 339 -20.23 -14.30 18.90
C ASP A 339 -21.47 -13.40 18.89
N ALA A 340 -22.14 -13.29 20.04
CA ALA A 340 -23.17 -12.28 20.25
C ALA A 340 -22.51 -10.92 20.51
N PRO A 341 -23.07 -9.81 19.99
CA PRO A 341 -22.43 -8.51 20.13
C PRO A 341 -22.45 -8.07 21.60
N PRO A 342 -21.28 -7.98 22.27
CA PRO A 342 -21.24 -7.61 23.67
C PRO A 342 -21.60 -6.13 23.83
N PHE A 343 -22.22 -5.80 24.96
CA PHE A 343 -22.44 -4.42 25.37
C PHE A 343 -22.03 -4.27 26.83
N ASP A 344 -20.75 -3.97 27.02
CA ASP A 344 -20.18 -3.62 28.32
C ASP A 344 -19.84 -2.13 28.33
N VAL A 345 -20.33 -1.40 29.33
CA VAL A 345 -20.07 0.05 29.43
C VAL A 345 -18.59 0.27 29.75
N VAL A 346 -17.82 0.69 28.74
CA VAL A 346 -16.40 1.02 28.88
C VAL A 346 -16.24 2.51 29.17
N GLN A 347 -15.70 2.86 30.33
CA GLN A 347 -15.26 4.24 30.59
C GLN A 347 -13.90 4.48 29.94
N VAL A 348 -13.88 5.34 28.92
CA VAL A 348 -12.66 5.69 28.19
C VAL A 348 -12.13 7.03 28.70
N ASN A 349 -10.92 7.04 29.25
CA ASN A 349 -10.25 8.28 29.61
C ASN A 349 -9.66 8.94 28.35
N MET A 350 -10.12 10.16 28.06
CA MET A 350 -9.71 10.94 26.89
C MET A 350 -8.21 11.23 26.87
N ASP A 351 -7.66 11.77 27.96
CA ASP A 351 -6.27 12.23 28.00
C ASP A 351 -5.29 11.06 27.95
N ALA A 352 -5.61 9.96 28.64
CA ALA A 352 -4.84 8.71 28.56
C ALA A 352 -4.82 8.16 27.13
N SER A 353 -5.96 8.18 26.43
CA SER A 353 -6.07 7.72 25.04
C SER A 353 -5.23 8.58 24.09
N ILE A 354 -5.14 9.89 24.33
CA ILE A 354 -4.30 10.80 23.52
C ILE A 354 -2.81 10.49 23.74
N GLN A 355 -2.37 10.29 24.99
CA GLN A 355 -0.97 9.97 25.27
C GLN A 355 -0.57 8.64 24.61
N GLU A 356 -1.40 7.61 24.79
CA GLU A 356 -1.17 6.31 24.17
C GLU A 356 -1.08 6.40 22.65
N ALA A 357 -1.97 7.18 22.02
CA ALA A 357 -1.93 7.43 20.58
C ALA A 357 -0.63 8.11 20.12
N LEU A 358 -0.08 9.05 20.88
CA LEU A 358 1.17 9.72 20.53
C LEU A 358 2.43 8.85 20.76
N GLU A 359 2.31 7.78 21.52
CA GLU A 359 3.38 6.82 21.76
C GLU A 359 3.35 5.66 20.77
N LYS A 360 2.17 5.10 20.52
CA LYS A 360 2.01 3.83 19.79
C LYS A 360 1.61 3.98 18.33
N ARG A 361 1.06 5.12 17.89
CA ARG A 361 0.60 5.25 16.49
C ARG A 361 1.75 5.12 15.49
N PRO A 362 1.66 4.17 14.55
CA PRO A 362 2.71 3.93 13.56
C PRO A 362 3.07 5.18 12.74
N GLU A 363 2.09 5.90 12.20
CA GLU A 363 2.31 7.06 11.34
C GLU A 363 3.08 8.19 12.05
N TYR A 364 2.93 8.34 13.37
CA TYR A 364 3.67 9.32 14.15
C TYR A 364 5.13 8.92 14.34
N ALA A 365 5.40 7.63 14.58
CA ALA A 365 6.76 7.09 14.62
C ALA A 365 7.45 7.20 13.24
N ALA A 366 6.74 6.88 12.15
CA ALA A 366 7.25 7.05 10.79
C ALA A 366 7.61 8.51 10.48
N GLN A 367 6.74 9.46 10.85
CA GLN A 367 7.01 10.89 10.62
C GLN A 367 8.20 11.42 11.44
N LYS A 368 8.42 10.89 12.66
CA LYS A 368 9.64 11.19 13.44
C LYS A 368 10.91 10.70 12.72
N LEU A 369 10.90 9.49 12.16
CA LEU A 369 12.02 8.96 11.38
C LEU A 369 12.26 9.78 10.10
N THR A 370 11.21 10.23 9.42
CA THR A 370 11.32 11.16 8.28
C THR A 370 11.97 12.48 8.67
N LEU A 371 11.64 13.04 9.84
CA LEU A 371 12.32 14.22 10.38
C LEU A 371 13.81 13.94 10.66
N GLN A 372 14.15 12.77 11.20
CA GLN A 372 15.54 12.37 11.39
C GLN A 372 16.31 12.26 10.06
N ASN A 373 15.67 11.74 9.01
CA ASN A 373 16.27 11.68 7.66
C ASN A 373 16.53 13.06 7.08
N THR A 374 15.58 13.99 7.20
CA THR A 374 15.78 15.37 6.72
C THR A 374 16.85 16.11 7.53
N ASP A 375 16.98 15.82 8.83
CA ASP A 375 18.05 16.35 9.68
C ASP A 375 19.44 15.77 9.33
N LEU A 376 19.53 14.47 8.96
CA LEU A 376 20.76 13.89 8.40
C LEU A 376 21.17 14.57 7.08
N ASN A 377 20.22 14.78 6.16
CA ASN A 377 20.47 15.50 4.92
C ASN A 377 20.90 16.94 5.15
N PHE A 378 20.29 17.63 6.12
CA PHE A 378 20.71 18.96 6.54
C PHE A 378 22.17 18.98 7.05
N ARG A 379 22.58 18.00 7.86
CA ARG A 379 23.97 17.87 8.32
C ARG A 379 24.95 17.63 7.17
N VAL A 380 24.59 16.76 6.22
CA VAL A 380 25.38 16.52 5.01
C VAL A 380 25.52 17.80 4.20
N ALA A 381 24.41 18.49 3.90
CA ALA A 381 24.42 19.73 3.13
C ALA A 381 25.22 20.85 3.83
N ARG A 382 25.19 20.92 5.16
CA ARG A 382 26.02 21.84 5.95
C ARG A 382 27.51 21.53 5.77
N ASN A 383 27.91 20.26 5.80
CA ASN A 383 29.30 19.86 5.57
C ASN A 383 29.77 20.19 4.14
N GLN A 384 28.90 20.11 3.14
CA GLN A 384 29.22 20.47 1.75
C GLN A 384 29.54 21.96 1.55
N LEU A 385 29.29 22.82 2.55
CA LEU A 385 29.69 24.24 2.52
C LEU A 385 31.18 24.46 2.78
N LEU A 386 31.84 23.50 3.44
CA LEU A 386 33.27 23.61 3.80
C LEU A 386 34.16 23.48 2.55
N PRO A 387 35.34 24.12 2.55
CA PRO A 387 36.35 23.84 1.53
C PRO A 387 36.85 22.40 1.62
N SER A 388 37.33 21.86 0.50
CA SER A 388 37.96 20.54 0.49
C SER A 388 39.42 20.69 0.89
N LEU A 389 39.85 19.97 1.93
CA LEU A 389 41.25 19.86 2.33
C LEU A 389 41.60 18.38 2.36
N GLN A 390 42.55 17.95 1.54
CA GLN A 390 42.86 16.54 1.33
C GLN A 390 44.32 16.26 1.64
N LEU A 391 44.58 15.28 2.50
CA LEU A 391 45.89 14.68 2.66
C LEU A 391 46.01 13.52 1.65
N GLN A 392 46.97 13.61 0.74
CA GLN A 392 47.27 12.58 -0.24
C GLN A 392 48.66 12.03 0.05
N GLY A 393 48.76 10.70 0.16
CA GLY A 393 50.03 10.00 0.34
C GLY A 393 50.13 8.91 -0.72
N ASN A 394 51.28 8.81 -1.37
CA ASN A 394 51.58 7.73 -2.30
C ASN A 394 52.93 7.12 -1.92
N VAL A 395 53.01 5.80 -1.94
CA VAL A 395 54.26 5.06 -1.85
C VAL A 395 54.25 3.99 -2.91
N GLY A 396 55.36 3.81 -3.60
CA GLY A 396 55.45 2.80 -4.63
C GLY A 396 56.85 2.27 -4.85
N LEU A 397 56.89 1.06 -5.39
CA LEU A 397 58.10 0.33 -5.75
C LEU A 397 58.14 0.22 -7.26
N ASN A 398 59.28 0.57 -7.85
CA ASN A 398 59.47 0.58 -9.30
C ASN A 398 60.52 -0.46 -9.70
N GLY A 399 60.31 -1.11 -10.85
CA GLY A 399 61.25 -2.05 -11.43
C GLY A 399 61.31 -1.85 -12.93
N LEU A 400 62.52 -1.80 -13.49
CA LEU A 400 62.77 -1.70 -14.93
C LEU A 400 63.77 -2.76 -15.35
N ASN A 401 63.44 -3.60 -16.32
CA ASN A 401 64.34 -4.63 -16.86
C ASN A 401 64.09 -4.89 -18.35
N GLY A 402 65.05 -5.50 -19.04
CA GLY A 402 64.95 -5.90 -20.44
C GLY A 402 64.36 -7.30 -20.66
N SER A 403 64.20 -8.05 -19.58
CA SER A 403 63.60 -9.39 -19.58
C SER A 403 62.27 -9.35 -18.83
N ALA A 404 61.32 -10.16 -19.29
CA ALA A 404 60.08 -10.38 -18.56
C ALA A 404 60.39 -11.08 -17.23
N GLY A 405 59.89 -10.55 -16.11
CA GLY A 405 60.13 -11.11 -14.77
C GLY A 405 61.28 -10.42 -14.04
N GLY A 406 62.34 -10.03 -14.73
CA GLY A 406 63.46 -9.32 -14.09
C GLY A 406 63.11 -7.91 -13.61
N ASP A 407 61.99 -7.35 -14.09
CA ASP A 407 61.41 -6.08 -13.62
C ASP A 407 60.65 -6.28 -12.30
N LEU A 408 60.01 -7.43 -12.09
CA LEU A 408 59.38 -7.81 -10.82
C LEU A 408 60.43 -8.00 -9.72
N ASP A 409 61.54 -8.69 -10.00
CA ASP A 409 62.63 -8.87 -9.02
C ASP A 409 63.23 -7.53 -8.58
N ARG A 410 63.41 -6.60 -9.54
CA ARG A 410 63.89 -5.24 -9.26
C ARG A 410 62.87 -4.38 -8.51
N MET A 411 61.57 -4.58 -8.75
CA MET A 411 60.54 -3.93 -7.96
C MET A 411 60.58 -4.42 -6.51
N MET A 412 60.73 -5.74 -6.30
CA MET A 412 60.77 -6.35 -4.97
C MET A 412 62.08 -6.07 -4.21
N SER A 413 63.18 -5.75 -4.89
CA SER A 413 64.43 -5.34 -4.22
C SER A 413 64.28 -4.03 -3.43
N GLY A 414 63.33 -3.17 -3.82
CA GLY A 414 63.03 -1.91 -3.12
C GLY A 414 64.03 -0.79 -3.40
N ASP A 415 65.05 -1.02 -4.23
CA ASP A 415 66.11 -0.04 -4.54
C ASP A 415 65.58 1.23 -5.23
N PHE A 416 64.43 1.12 -5.91
CA PHE A 416 63.78 2.22 -6.63
C PHE A 416 62.43 2.58 -5.99
N THR A 417 62.44 2.80 -4.67
CA THR A 417 61.27 3.26 -3.93
C THR A 417 60.99 4.75 -4.21
N GLN A 418 59.73 5.09 -4.47
CA GLN A 418 59.25 6.46 -4.58
C GLN A 418 58.12 6.71 -3.59
N TRP A 419 58.10 7.90 -2.99
CA TRP A 419 57.01 8.34 -2.13
C TRP A 419 56.69 9.82 -2.36
N SER A 420 55.44 10.19 -2.15
CA SER A 420 55.00 11.57 -2.16
C SER A 420 53.92 11.80 -1.12
N ALA A 421 53.91 12.99 -0.54
CA ALA A 421 52.85 13.45 0.34
C ALA A 421 52.44 14.87 -0.10
N ALA A 422 51.15 15.09 -0.26
CA ALA A 422 50.59 16.37 -0.69
C ALA A 422 49.39 16.75 0.20
N LEU A 423 49.30 18.03 0.52
CA LEU A 423 48.12 18.61 1.15
C LEU A 423 47.45 19.53 0.12
N VAL A 424 46.24 19.17 -0.32
CA VAL A 424 45.53 19.87 -1.39
C VAL A 424 44.32 20.59 -0.82
N LEU A 425 44.31 21.93 -0.90
CA LEU A 425 43.19 22.77 -0.49
C LEU A 425 42.44 23.30 -1.73
N THR A 426 41.16 22.96 -1.85
CA THR A 426 40.26 23.47 -2.87
C THR A 426 39.19 24.34 -2.23
N TYR A 427 39.27 25.65 -2.47
CA TYR A 427 38.32 26.64 -1.97
C TYR A 427 37.35 27.09 -3.08
N PRO A 428 36.06 26.70 -3.05
CA PRO A 428 35.10 27.09 -4.07
C PRO A 428 34.69 28.57 -3.92
N LEU A 429 35.07 29.41 -4.88
CA LEU A 429 34.62 30.80 -4.93
C LEU A 429 33.13 30.87 -5.31
N GLY A 430 32.35 31.70 -4.60
CA GLY A 430 30.89 31.83 -4.77
C GLY A 430 30.07 30.72 -4.14
N ASN A 431 30.43 29.44 -4.35
CA ASN A 431 29.81 28.23 -3.79
C ASN A 431 28.25 28.24 -3.78
N ARG A 432 27.62 28.83 -4.81
CA ARG A 432 26.17 29.10 -4.84
C ARG A 432 25.36 27.81 -4.78
N ALA A 433 25.77 26.76 -5.49
CA ALA A 433 25.08 25.47 -5.49
C ALA A 433 25.00 24.85 -4.09
N ALA A 434 26.12 24.78 -3.35
CA ALA A 434 26.11 24.22 -1.99
C ALA A 434 25.33 25.10 -1.00
N ARG A 435 25.42 26.43 -1.14
CA ARG A 435 24.61 27.37 -0.34
C ARG A 435 23.11 27.15 -0.57
N SER A 436 22.68 27.03 -1.82
CA SER A 436 21.29 26.75 -2.17
C SER A 436 20.83 25.37 -1.67
N ALA A 437 21.65 24.33 -1.84
CA ALA A 437 21.35 22.98 -1.33
C ALA A 437 21.24 22.93 0.21
N PHE A 438 22.07 23.71 0.92
CA PHE A 438 21.96 23.89 2.37
C PHE A 438 20.65 24.57 2.77
N ILE A 439 20.28 25.66 2.09
CA ILE A 439 19.01 26.36 2.35
C ILE A 439 17.83 25.44 2.05
N GLN A 440 17.86 24.71 0.94
CA GLN A 440 16.83 23.73 0.57
C GLN A 440 16.69 22.65 1.65
N SER A 441 17.81 22.07 2.12
CA SER A 441 17.80 21.03 3.16
C SER A 441 17.31 21.58 4.51
N LYS A 442 17.64 22.83 4.84
CA LYS A 442 17.13 23.51 6.02
C LYS A 442 15.61 23.66 5.96
N LEU A 443 15.09 24.19 4.84
CA LEU A 443 13.66 24.37 4.62
C LEU A 443 12.92 23.02 4.62
N SER A 444 13.51 21.97 4.03
CA SER A 444 12.95 20.62 4.04
C SER A 444 12.84 20.04 5.45
N ARG A 445 13.85 20.24 6.31
CA ARG A 445 13.80 19.84 7.72
C ARG A 445 12.75 20.64 8.50
N ASP A 446 12.68 21.95 8.30
CA ASP A 446 11.72 22.82 8.98
C ASP A 446 10.27 22.49 8.52
N GLN A 447 10.08 22.14 7.25
CA GLN A 447 8.82 21.62 6.71
C GLN A 447 8.45 20.28 7.36
N ALA A 448 9.38 19.31 7.45
CA ALA A 448 9.12 18.02 8.09
C ALA A 448 8.74 18.17 9.57
N GLY A 449 9.34 19.13 10.29
CA GLY A 449 8.98 19.47 11.66
C GLY A 449 7.57 20.05 11.76
N THR A 450 7.18 20.91 10.82
CA THR A 450 5.82 21.46 10.74
C THR A 450 4.79 20.36 10.41
N SER A 451 5.12 19.45 9.49
CA SER A 451 4.29 18.28 9.18
C SER A 451 4.09 17.36 10.38
N LEU A 452 5.13 17.14 11.20
CA LEU A 452 5.03 16.37 12.46
C LEU A 452 4.08 17.05 13.47
N LEU A 453 4.15 18.38 13.60
CA LEU A 453 3.25 19.13 14.46
C LEU A 453 1.79 19.08 13.96
N ASN A 454 1.59 19.17 12.64
CA ASN A 454 0.27 19.04 12.04
C ASN A 454 -0.31 17.64 12.29
N LEU A 455 0.48 16.59 12.06
CA LEU A 455 0.08 15.20 12.32
C LEU A 455 -0.29 14.99 13.79
N LYS A 456 0.51 15.53 14.74
CA LYS A 456 0.17 15.48 16.17
C LYS A 456 -1.21 16.08 16.45
N ARG A 457 -1.56 17.22 15.84
CA ARG A 457 -2.88 17.86 16.00
C ARG A 457 -4.00 17.01 15.39
N GLN A 458 -3.77 16.40 14.24
CA GLN A 458 -4.73 15.50 13.59
C GLN A 458 -5.00 14.27 14.46
N ILE A 459 -3.96 13.63 14.99
CA ILE A 459 -4.09 12.49 15.91
C ILE A 459 -4.92 12.86 17.14
N ILE A 460 -4.60 14.00 17.77
CA ILE A 460 -5.37 14.50 18.92
C ILE A 460 -6.84 14.69 18.54
N SER A 461 -7.13 15.28 17.38
CA SER A 461 -8.52 15.47 16.91
C SER A 461 -9.23 14.14 16.70
N GLN A 462 -8.60 13.19 16.01
CA GLN A 462 -9.18 11.89 15.68
C GLN A 462 -9.47 11.04 16.93
N VAL A 463 -8.56 11.04 17.91
CA VAL A 463 -8.77 10.35 19.18
C VAL A 463 -9.91 10.99 19.94
N ARG A 464 -9.98 12.34 20.00
CA ARG A 464 -11.09 13.03 20.67
C ARG A 464 -12.44 12.75 20.04
N GLU A 465 -12.47 12.64 18.72
CA GLU A 465 -13.67 12.27 17.97
C GLU A 465 -14.08 10.82 18.27
N ALA A 466 -13.12 9.89 18.26
CA ALA A 466 -13.38 8.48 18.55
C ALA A 466 -13.89 8.25 19.99
N VAL A 467 -13.29 8.91 20.99
CA VAL A 467 -13.76 8.80 22.39
C VAL A 467 -15.19 9.34 22.55
N ARG A 468 -15.50 10.49 21.91
CA ARG A 468 -16.86 11.06 21.94
C ARG A 468 -17.88 10.19 21.20
N ARG A 469 -17.48 9.48 20.14
CA ARG A 469 -18.32 8.48 19.48
C ARG A 469 -18.74 7.40 20.46
N ILE A 470 -17.78 6.77 21.17
CA ILE A 470 -18.09 5.77 22.19
C ILE A 470 -19.07 6.29 23.25
N GLU A 471 -18.86 7.50 23.77
CA GLU A 471 -19.79 8.13 24.73
C GLU A 471 -21.19 8.38 24.16
N THR A 472 -21.28 8.61 22.85
CA THR A 472 -22.55 8.81 22.13
C THR A 472 -23.22 7.47 21.84
N ASP A 473 -22.45 6.45 21.46
CA ASP A 473 -22.92 5.12 21.15
C ASP A 473 -23.53 4.44 22.37
N VAL A 474 -22.90 4.58 23.55
CA VAL A 474 -23.45 4.08 24.82
C VAL A 474 -24.85 4.67 25.06
N ARG A 475 -25.00 5.99 24.91
CA ARG A 475 -26.30 6.68 25.06
C ARG A 475 -27.30 6.30 23.97
N SER A 476 -26.82 6.06 22.75
CA SER A 476 -27.64 5.63 21.60
C SER A 476 -28.21 4.23 21.84
N VAL A 477 -27.39 3.28 22.33
CA VAL A 477 -27.83 1.94 22.70
C VAL A 477 -28.88 1.98 23.80
N GLU A 478 -28.67 2.79 24.85
CA GLU A 478 -29.65 2.95 25.93
C GLU A 478 -30.99 3.53 25.42
N ALA A 479 -30.95 4.55 24.56
CA ALA A 479 -32.13 5.19 23.99
C ALA A 479 -32.90 4.25 23.03
N THR A 480 -32.19 3.56 22.14
CA THR A 480 -32.80 2.60 21.19
C THR A 480 -33.38 1.38 21.91
N ARG A 481 -32.73 0.89 22.96
CA ARG A 481 -33.29 -0.14 23.84
C ARG A 481 -34.58 0.30 24.51
N ALA A 482 -34.62 1.51 25.07
CA ALA A 482 -35.84 2.06 25.66
C ALA A 482 -36.96 2.19 24.62
N ALA A 483 -36.64 2.66 23.41
CA ALA A 483 -37.59 2.76 22.31
C ALA A 483 -38.15 1.39 21.90
N ARG A 484 -37.31 0.35 21.81
CA ARG A 484 -37.77 -1.03 21.52
C ARG A 484 -38.74 -1.53 22.58
N VAL A 485 -38.41 -1.38 23.87
CA VAL A 485 -39.26 -1.83 24.98
C VAL A 485 -40.62 -1.11 24.96
N LEU A 486 -40.64 0.20 24.70
CA LEU A 486 -41.87 0.97 24.61
C LEU A 486 -42.71 0.60 23.38
N ALA A 487 -42.08 0.39 22.21
CA ALA A 487 -42.76 -0.05 21.00
C ALA A 487 -43.36 -1.46 21.17
N GLU A 488 -42.68 -2.35 21.90
CA GLU A 488 -43.16 -3.69 22.22
C GLU A 488 -44.43 -3.64 23.09
N GLU A 489 -44.44 -2.75 24.09
CA GLU A 489 -45.61 -2.55 24.94
C GLU A 489 -46.78 -1.89 24.18
N GLN A 490 -46.51 -0.91 23.31
CA GLN A 490 -47.53 -0.29 22.46
C GLN A 490 -48.18 -1.31 21.53
N LEU A 491 -47.37 -2.16 20.87
CA LEU A 491 -47.89 -3.23 20.03
C LEU A 491 -48.77 -4.19 20.82
N ARG A 492 -48.34 -4.59 22.03
CA ARG A 492 -49.09 -5.49 22.90
C ARG A 492 -50.45 -4.90 23.32
N VAL A 493 -50.49 -3.61 23.65
CA VAL A 493 -51.74 -2.91 23.98
C VAL A 493 -52.65 -2.82 22.77
N GLU A 494 -52.11 -2.49 21.59
CA GLU A 494 -52.91 -2.33 20.39
C GLU A 494 -53.48 -3.67 19.88
N GLN A 495 -52.72 -4.77 20.00
CA GLN A 495 -53.21 -6.12 19.73
C GLN A 495 -54.44 -6.46 20.59
N LYS A 496 -54.38 -6.18 21.90
CA LYS A 496 -55.54 -6.38 22.80
C LYS A 496 -56.73 -5.51 22.44
N ARG A 497 -56.50 -4.28 21.97
CA ARG A 497 -57.55 -3.38 21.48
C ARG A 497 -58.19 -3.89 20.19
N LEU A 498 -57.43 -4.56 19.32
CA LEU A 498 -57.94 -5.18 18.10
C LEU A 498 -58.81 -6.42 18.41
N GLU A 499 -58.39 -7.22 19.39
CA GLU A 499 -59.17 -8.34 19.91
C GLU A 499 -60.51 -7.87 20.50
N ALA A 500 -60.49 -6.76 21.23
CA ALA A 500 -61.70 -6.12 21.78
C ALA A 500 -62.52 -5.35 20.72
N GLY A 501 -62.04 -5.24 19.47
CA GLY A 501 -62.74 -4.56 18.37
C GLY A 501 -62.74 -3.02 18.45
N VAL A 502 -61.87 -2.41 19.26
CA VAL A 502 -61.80 -0.95 19.50
C VAL A 502 -60.67 -0.25 18.75
N THR A 503 -60.00 -0.94 17.82
CA THR A 503 -58.99 -0.36 16.92
C THR A 503 -59.01 -1.05 15.56
N THR A 504 -58.23 -0.52 14.61
CA THR A 504 -58.15 -0.98 13.23
C THR A 504 -56.91 -1.83 12.99
N THR A 505 -57.00 -2.71 12.00
CA THR A 505 -55.84 -3.46 11.46
C THR A 505 -54.69 -2.53 11.09
N PHE A 506 -55.00 -1.38 10.47
CA PHE A 506 -54.00 -0.40 10.07
C PHE A 506 -53.12 0.07 11.24
N ASN A 507 -53.73 0.32 12.40
CA ASN A 507 -52.98 0.75 13.59
C ASN A 507 -52.03 -0.36 14.06
N VAL A 508 -52.50 -1.60 14.15
CA VAL A 508 -51.66 -2.75 14.53
C VAL A 508 -50.49 -2.93 13.55
N LEU A 509 -50.73 -2.83 12.24
CA LEU A 509 -49.67 -2.89 11.23
C LEU A 509 -48.64 -1.76 11.37
N SER A 510 -49.09 -0.55 11.70
CA SER A 510 -48.19 0.57 11.98
C SER A 510 -47.30 0.25 13.18
N PHE A 511 -47.88 -0.16 14.32
CA PHE A 511 -47.10 -0.49 15.52
C PHE A 511 -46.17 -1.70 15.33
N GLN A 512 -46.56 -2.70 14.50
CA GLN A 512 -45.67 -3.81 14.14
C GLN A 512 -44.45 -3.32 13.37
N ARG A 513 -44.65 -2.43 12.39
CA ARG A 513 -43.55 -1.80 11.63
C ARG A 513 -42.66 -0.98 12.56
N ASP A 514 -43.25 -0.18 13.44
CA ASP A 514 -42.51 0.68 14.36
C ASP A 514 -41.66 -0.14 15.36
N LEU A 515 -42.18 -1.30 15.83
CA LEU A 515 -41.40 -2.26 16.63
C LEU A 515 -40.26 -2.89 15.83
N ALA A 516 -40.51 -3.34 14.60
CA ALA A 516 -39.48 -3.94 13.75
C ALA A 516 -38.34 -2.94 13.46
N GLU A 517 -38.68 -1.67 13.21
CA GLU A 517 -37.72 -0.59 13.05
C GLU A 517 -36.94 -0.32 14.35
N ALA A 518 -37.61 -0.26 15.51
CA ALA A 518 -36.96 -0.08 16.79
C ALA A 518 -36.00 -1.24 17.15
N GLN A 519 -36.37 -2.49 16.83
CA GLN A 519 -35.52 -3.67 17.00
C GLN A 519 -34.27 -3.58 16.11
N ALA A 520 -34.45 -3.29 14.82
CA ALA A 520 -33.32 -3.13 13.89
C ALA A 520 -32.38 -1.99 14.33
N ASN A 521 -32.93 -0.88 14.85
CA ASN A 521 -32.15 0.25 15.35
C ASN A 521 -31.36 -0.08 16.62
N GLU A 522 -31.91 -0.86 17.56
CA GLU A 522 -31.16 -1.32 18.75
C GLU A 522 -29.99 -2.22 18.34
N ILE A 523 -30.23 -3.21 17.48
CA ILE A 523 -29.18 -4.13 17.01
C ILE A 523 -28.07 -3.34 16.29
N LYS A 524 -28.46 -2.39 15.42
CA LYS A 524 -27.52 -1.51 14.72
C LYS A 524 -26.70 -0.65 15.67
N ALA A 525 -27.32 -0.09 16.72
CA ALA A 525 -26.61 0.72 17.70
C ALA A 525 -25.56 -0.10 18.46
N ILE A 526 -25.90 -1.35 18.83
CA ILE A 526 -24.98 -2.26 19.52
C ILE A 526 -23.81 -2.67 18.61
N THR A 527 -24.07 -3.02 17.34
CA THR A 527 -22.98 -3.37 16.41
C THR A 527 -22.10 -2.17 16.07
N THR A 528 -22.69 -0.98 15.92
CA THR A 528 -21.95 0.28 15.71
C THR A 528 -21.02 0.59 16.88
N PHE A 529 -21.49 0.43 18.12
CA PHE A 529 -20.65 0.57 19.32
C PHE A 529 -19.41 -0.35 19.28
N ASN A 530 -19.58 -1.61 18.87
CA ASN A 530 -18.48 -2.57 18.78
C ASN A 530 -17.49 -2.23 17.65
N GLN A 531 -18.00 -1.74 16.52
CA GLN A 531 -17.18 -1.23 15.41
C GLN A 531 -16.38 0.01 15.83
N ASP A 532 -17.01 0.96 16.50
CA ASP A 532 -16.35 2.18 16.96
C ASP A 532 -15.37 1.92 18.10
N LEU A 533 -15.58 0.88 18.91
CA LEU A 533 -14.59 0.40 19.87
C LEU A 533 -13.33 -0.11 19.16
N ALA A 534 -13.47 -0.89 18.08
CA ALA A 534 -12.34 -1.32 17.26
C ALA A 534 -11.64 -0.13 16.58
N ASN A 535 -12.42 0.84 16.06
CA ASN A 535 -11.89 2.07 15.47
C ASN A 535 -11.13 2.92 16.49
N LEU A 536 -11.57 2.99 17.75
CA LEU A 536 -10.85 3.68 18.82
C LEU A 536 -9.47 3.05 19.06
N GLU A 537 -9.39 1.72 19.09
CA GLU A 537 -8.11 1.01 19.22
C GLU A 537 -7.18 1.25 18.02
N LEU A 538 -7.74 1.36 16.81
CA LEU A 538 -7.00 1.82 15.62
C LEU A 538 -6.46 3.24 15.81
N GLN A 539 -7.28 4.17 16.32
CA GLN A 539 -6.84 5.54 16.57
C GLN A 539 -5.81 5.65 17.70
N LYS A 540 -5.75 4.70 18.63
CA LYS A 540 -4.70 4.58 19.66
C LYS A 540 -3.44 3.86 19.16
N GLY A 541 -3.56 3.04 18.12
CA GLY A 541 -2.47 2.20 17.61
C GLY A 541 -2.28 0.89 18.39
N THR A 542 -3.28 0.44 19.15
CA THR A 542 -3.21 -0.68 20.11
C THR A 542 -3.91 -1.96 19.65
N VAL A 543 -4.40 -1.98 18.40
CA VAL A 543 -5.21 -3.07 17.84
C VAL A 543 -4.56 -4.45 18.00
N LEU A 544 -3.26 -4.58 17.74
CA LEU A 544 -2.54 -5.86 17.83
C LEU A 544 -2.27 -6.27 19.28
N GLU A 545 -1.83 -5.32 20.12
CA GLU A 545 -1.53 -5.57 21.55
C GLU A 545 -2.77 -6.04 22.30
N LYS A 546 -3.92 -5.37 22.09
CA LYS A 546 -5.18 -5.71 22.76
C LYS A 546 -5.71 -7.08 22.35
N ASN A 547 -5.47 -7.47 21.10
CA ASN A 547 -5.80 -8.79 20.59
C ASN A 547 -4.74 -9.87 20.88
N ARG A 548 -3.65 -9.50 21.59
CA ARG A 548 -2.49 -10.36 21.94
C ARG A 548 -1.81 -10.99 20.73
N PHE A 549 -1.67 -10.23 19.66
CA PHE A 549 -0.93 -10.65 18.47
C PHE A 549 0.43 -9.94 18.41
N GLU A 550 1.49 -10.73 18.30
CA GLU A 550 2.83 -10.25 17.96
C GLU A 550 3.07 -10.53 16.47
N LEU A 551 3.46 -9.50 15.70
CA LEU A 551 3.81 -9.57 14.28
C LEU A 551 5.32 -9.68 14.09
#